data_AF-A0A661JG31-F1
#
_entry.id   AF-A0A661JG31-F1
#
_cell.length_a   1.000
_cell.length_b   1.000
_cell.length_c   1.000
_cell.angle_alpha   90.00
_cell.angle_beta   90.00
_cell.angle_gamma   90.00
#
_symmetry.space_group_name_H-M   'P 1'
#
loop_
_entity.id
_entity.type
_entity.pdbx_description
1 polymer ?
#
loop_
_entity_poly.entity_id
_entity_poly.type
_entity_poly.pdbx_seq_one_letter_code
_entity_poly.pdbx_strand_id
1 'polypeptide(L)'
;PHTRIELQSDEVRSEGELGSISGVTYEDIGGLKAEIKRVREMIELPLKHPEIFKRLGVNPPKGILLHGPPGCGKTLIARAVANESGARFFDIAGPEIISKYYGESEKHLREVFEKAQSEAPSIIFIDEIDSIAPKREDVTGEVERRVVAQLLTMMDGLKPRGDVIVIGATNRVNAIDPALRRPGRFDREIEIRVPDLDDRLEILQVHTRKMPLRDVNLRELASRMHGYVGADIEAVCKEAAMLALSRFLPEIDLQHDVIPDDLLEEISVTGEDFRRALKEVEPSMIRDVLVEIPGVGWKDVGGLDEIKQKLIEMVEWPIKYPERLKAMGIDVPGGILLIGPPGCGKTLIAKAVACESSANFIAVNGPEILSKWLGESERAIREIFRKARQTAPSIIFFDEIDSIAPVRGMEGSRTSERIVNQLLTEMDGMRELEGVVVLGATNRPEMVDPALLRPGRFDRVLFIPPPSRADREQILRIHTSSMPLDDDVSLKELIDLTEGFLGADIRALCTEAGLIALREDFNAEKVQMRHFRAALSVIKPTMDEKAREVYERMERMFKGGRQPVEANAYIGYR
;
A
#
# COMPACT_ATOMS: atom_id res chain seq x y z
N PRO A 1 25.91 -69.63 -22.64
CA PRO A 1 24.54 -69.23 -22.27
C PRO A 1 24.06 -68.09 -23.18
N HIS A 2 23.26 -68.45 -24.19
CA HIS A 2 22.79 -67.56 -25.25
C HIS A 2 21.49 -66.88 -24.83
N THR A 3 21.50 -65.56 -24.64
CA THR A 3 20.28 -64.78 -24.39
C THR A 3 19.65 -64.43 -25.73
N ARG A 4 18.42 -64.94 -25.98
CA ARG A 4 17.57 -64.49 -27.07
C ARG A 4 16.71 -63.32 -26.57
N ILE A 5 16.71 -62.22 -27.31
CA ILE A 5 15.84 -61.07 -27.08
C ILE A 5 14.72 -61.16 -28.12
N GLU A 6 13.48 -61.28 -27.66
CA GLU A 6 12.27 -61.12 -28.48
C GLU A 6 11.71 -59.72 -28.24
N LEU A 7 11.54 -58.96 -29.33
CA LEU A 7 10.85 -57.67 -29.32
C LEU A 7 9.37 -57.92 -29.60
N GLN A 8 8.52 -57.70 -28.60
CA GLN A 8 7.07 -57.65 -28.79
C GLN A 8 6.67 -56.30 -29.40
N SER A 9 5.79 -56.33 -30.39
CA SER A 9 5.33 -55.18 -31.18
C SER A 9 4.09 -54.48 -30.62
N ASP A 10 3.61 -54.88 -29.45
CA ASP A 10 2.44 -54.26 -28.83
C ASP A 10 2.88 -53.28 -27.76
N GLU A 11 2.47 -52.01 -27.91
CA GLU A 11 2.67 -50.97 -26.90
C GLU A 11 2.07 -51.43 -25.56
N VAL A 12 2.90 -51.47 -24.52
CA VAL A 12 2.42 -51.57 -23.14
C VAL A 12 1.71 -50.27 -22.81
N ARG A 13 0.39 -50.23 -23.03
CA ARG A 13 -0.46 -49.17 -22.49
C ARG A 13 -0.46 -49.28 -20.98
N SER A 14 0.35 -48.45 -20.33
CA SER A 14 0.21 -48.17 -18.91
C SER A 14 -1.12 -47.44 -18.70
N GLU A 15 -2.18 -48.18 -18.37
CA GLU A 15 -3.35 -47.61 -17.68
C GLU A 15 -2.93 -47.25 -16.25
N GLY A 16 -2.16 -46.17 -16.14
CA GLY A 16 -1.96 -45.41 -14.93
C GLY A 16 -2.30 -43.98 -15.28
N GLU A 17 -3.35 -43.45 -14.67
CA GLU A 17 -3.75 -42.06 -14.76
C GLU A 17 -2.51 -41.15 -14.66
N LEU A 18 -2.07 -40.61 -15.80
CA LEU A 18 -1.21 -39.44 -15.84
C LEU A 18 -2.08 -38.24 -15.43
N GLY A 19 -2.53 -38.24 -14.16
CA GLY A 19 -2.95 -37.03 -13.49
C GLY A 19 -1.73 -36.12 -13.47
N SER A 20 -1.86 -34.95 -14.08
CA SER A 20 -0.84 -33.92 -14.18
C SER A 20 -0.16 -33.65 -12.84
N ILE A 21 1.01 -34.25 -12.60
CA ILE A 21 1.91 -33.82 -11.53
C ILE A 21 2.71 -32.63 -12.09
N SER A 22 2.02 -31.51 -12.29
CA SER A 22 2.63 -30.19 -12.42
C SER A 22 2.14 -29.36 -11.23
N GLY A 23 2.44 -29.84 -10.02
CA GLY A 23 2.11 -29.12 -8.80
C GLY A 23 3.00 -27.87 -8.68
N VAL A 24 2.44 -26.79 -8.12
CA VAL A 24 3.19 -25.56 -7.79
C VAL A 24 4.31 -25.90 -6.80
N THR A 25 5.51 -25.38 -7.02
CA THR A 25 6.69 -25.56 -6.16
C THR A 25 7.08 -24.24 -5.50
N TYR A 26 8.03 -24.28 -4.56
CA TYR A 26 8.56 -23.04 -3.97
C TYR A 26 9.31 -22.15 -4.98
N GLU A 27 9.82 -22.73 -6.08
CA GLU A 27 10.46 -21.94 -7.15
C GLU A 27 9.45 -21.10 -7.94
N ASP A 28 8.18 -21.47 -7.89
CA ASP A 28 7.10 -20.75 -8.56
C ASP A 28 6.53 -19.60 -7.71
N ILE A 29 7.11 -19.33 -6.53
CA ILE A 29 6.69 -18.24 -5.63
C ILE A 29 7.83 -17.22 -5.49
N GLY A 30 7.64 -16.02 -6.05
CA GLY A 30 8.56 -14.90 -5.89
C GLY A 30 8.23 -14.04 -4.67
N GLY A 31 9.25 -13.45 -4.02
CA GLY A 31 9.07 -12.36 -3.05
C GLY A 31 8.48 -12.72 -1.69
N LEU A 32 8.34 -14.01 -1.35
CA LEU A 32 7.78 -14.46 -0.07
C LEU A 32 8.75 -15.36 0.71
N LYS A 33 10.06 -15.12 0.57
CA LYS A 33 11.11 -16.00 1.12
C LYS A 33 11.03 -16.14 2.64
N ALA A 34 10.73 -15.05 3.36
CA ALA A 34 10.65 -15.05 4.82
C ALA A 34 9.42 -15.82 5.30
N GLU A 35 8.28 -15.59 4.65
CA GLU A 35 6.98 -16.22 4.93
C GLU A 35 7.05 -17.71 4.61
N ILE A 36 7.59 -18.09 3.44
CA ILE A 36 7.81 -19.49 3.04
C ILE A 36 8.69 -20.20 4.07
N LYS A 37 9.77 -19.57 4.53
CA LYS A 37 10.63 -20.17 5.56
C LYS A 37 9.86 -20.46 6.85
N ARG A 38 9.02 -19.51 7.31
CA ARG A 38 8.20 -19.69 8.51
C ARG A 38 7.17 -20.80 8.33
N VAL A 39 6.49 -20.86 7.18
CA VAL A 39 5.52 -21.93 6.89
C VAL A 39 6.22 -23.29 6.80
N ARG A 40 7.39 -23.35 6.17
CA ARG A 40 8.21 -24.56 6.06
C ARG A 40 8.61 -25.12 7.44
N GLU A 41 9.10 -24.27 8.33
CA GLU A 41 9.46 -24.66 9.69
C GLU A 41 8.25 -25.17 10.50
N MET A 42 7.05 -24.61 10.24
CA MET A 42 5.83 -24.98 10.96
C MET A 42 5.11 -26.21 10.39
N ILE A 43 5.28 -26.51 9.10
CA ILE A 43 4.56 -27.59 8.41
C ILE A 43 5.47 -28.75 8.02
N GLU A 44 6.59 -28.50 7.33
CA GLU A 44 7.47 -29.58 6.89
C GLU A 44 8.21 -30.23 8.05
N LEU A 45 8.61 -29.46 9.07
CA LEU A 45 9.42 -29.97 10.18
C LEU A 45 8.65 -30.99 11.04
N PRO A 46 7.37 -30.75 11.42
CA PRO A 46 6.54 -31.77 12.07
C PRO A 46 6.32 -33.03 11.22
N LEU A 47 6.12 -32.87 9.91
CA LEU A 47 5.80 -33.98 9.00
C LEU A 47 7.02 -34.84 8.68
N LYS A 48 8.19 -34.23 8.43
CA LYS A 48 9.42 -34.93 8.07
C LYS A 48 10.21 -35.41 9.28
N HIS A 49 10.19 -34.66 10.39
CA HIS A 49 11.02 -34.91 11.58
C HIS A 49 10.23 -34.87 12.91
N PRO A 50 9.22 -35.74 13.10
CA PRO A 50 8.40 -35.76 14.32
C PRO A 50 9.21 -36.10 15.59
N GLU A 51 10.38 -36.73 15.46
CA GLU A 51 11.30 -37.03 16.56
C GLU A 51 11.79 -35.78 17.31
N ILE A 52 11.95 -34.65 16.61
CA ILE A 52 12.42 -33.39 17.19
C ILE A 52 11.39 -32.86 18.20
N PHE A 53 10.11 -32.84 17.81
CA PHE A 53 9.00 -32.40 18.66
C PHE A 53 8.81 -33.32 19.87
N LYS A 54 8.91 -34.64 19.67
CA LYS A 54 8.84 -35.62 20.77
C LYS A 54 9.97 -35.43 21.79
N ARG A 55 11.19 -35.17 21.33
CA ARG A 55 12.35 -34.94 22.22
C ARG A 55 12.25 -33.62 22.98
N LEU A 56 11.73 -32.59 22.34
CA LEU A 56 11.52 -31.27 22.97
C LEU A 56 10.28 -31.23 23.87
N GLY A 57 9.40 -32.23 23.80
CA GLY A 57 8.18 -32.28 24.60
C GLY A 57 7.14 -31.22 24.21
N VAL A 58 7.22 -30.70 22.98
CA VAL A 58 6.31 -29.68 22.46
C VAL A 58 5.42 -30.28 21.37
N ASN A 59 4.15 -29.86 21.36
CA ASN A 59 3.23 -30.26 20.31
C ASN A 59 3.43 -29.39 19.06
N PRO A 60 3.34 -29.96 17.85
CA PRO A 60 3.32 -29.17 16.63
C PRO A 60 2.07 -28.27 16.58
N PRO A 61 2.14 -27.15 15.84
CA PRO A 61 0.98 -26.28 15.67
C PRO A 61 -0.13 -27.00 14.93
N LYS A 62 -1.37 -26.86 15.38
CA LYS A 62 -2.53 -27.48 14.70
C LYS A 62 -3.03 -26.65 13.52
N GLY A 63 -2.96 -25.34 13.67
CA GLY A 63 -3.48 -24.39 12.69
C GLY A 63 -2.56 -23.21 12.45
N ILE A 64 -2.47 -22.79 11.19
CA ILE A 64 -1.76 -21.60 10.73
C ILE A 64 -2.76 -20.68 10.03
N LEU A 65 -2.77 -19.40 10.39
CA LEU A 65 -3.61 -18.39 9.78
C LEU A 65 -2.75 -17.46 8.92
N LEU A 66 -2.95 -17.51 7.61
CA LEU A 66 -2.38 -16.61 6.62
C LEU A 66 -3.28 -15.38 6.44
N HIS A 67 -2.82 -14.20 6.84
CA HIS A 67 -3.57 -12.95 6.66
C HIS A 67 -2.75 -11.90 5.89
N GLY A 68 -3.41 -10.87 5.35
CA GLY A 68 -2.79 -9.94 4.40
C GLY A 68 -3.72 -9.56 3.25
N PRO A 69 -3.31 -8.69 2.33
CA PRO A 69 -4.15 -8.26 1.21
C PRO A 69 -4.54 -9.41 0.25
N PRO A 70 -5.64 -9.28 -0.49
CA PRO A 70 -5.99 -10.23 -1.54
C PRO A 70 -4.93 -10.23 -2.66
N GLY A 71 -4.81 -11.35 -3.38
CA GLY A 71 -3.90 -11.45 -4.53
C GLY A 71 -2.40 -11.50 -4.22
N CYS A 72 -2.01 -11.64 -2.95
CA CYS A 72 -0.60 -11.80 -2.53
C CYS A 72 -0.14 -13.27 -2.46
N GLY A 73 -0.87 -14.22 -3.05
CA GLY A 73 -0.41 -15.61 -3.17
C GLY A 73 -0.60 -16.50 -1.93
N LYS A 74 -1.55 -16.21 -1.03
CA LYS A 74 -1.87 -17.05 0.15
C LYS A 74 -2.16 -18.51 -0.24
N THR A 75 -3.03 -18.68 -1.24
CA THR A 75 -3.45 -19.97 -1.79
C THR A 75 -2.29 -20.67 -2.51
N LEU A 76 -1.42 -19.91 -3.17
CA LEU A 76 -0.21 -20.43 -3.83
C LEU A 76 0.78 -20.99 -2.80
N ILE A 77 1.04 -20.28 -1.70
CA ILE A 77 1.90 -20.76 -0.62
C ILE A 77 1.37 -22.09 -0.05
N ALA A 78 0.08 -22.16 0.27
CA ALA A 78 -0.51 -23.38 0.84
C ALA A 78 -0.38 -24.58 -0.11
N ARG A 79 -0.60 -24.37 -1.41
CA ARG A 79 -0.45 -25.41 -2.45
C ARG A 79 1.00 -25.86 -2.62
N ALA A 80 1.95 -24.93 -2.65
CA ALA A 80 3.37 -25.26 -2.77
C ALA A 80 3.88 -26.08 -1.58
N VAL A 81 3.48 -25.71 -0.35
CA VAL A 81 3.88 -26.43 0.86
C VAL A 81 3.31 -27.84 0.88
N ALA A 82 2.07 -28.03 0.43
CA ALA A 82 1.47 -29.37 0.35
C ALA A 82 2.21 -30.27 -0.64
N ASN A 83 2.55 -29.72 -1.82
CA ASN A 83 3.30 -30.44 -2.83
C ASN A 83 4.70 -30.83 -2.32
N GLU A 84 5.44 -29.92 -1.68
CA GLU A 84 6.81 -30.18 -1.21
C GLU A 84 6.89 -31.06 0.06
N SER A 85 5.84 -31.04 0.88
CA SER A 85 5.71 -31.94 2.03
C SER A 85 5.23 -33.34 1.65
N GLY A 86 4.75 -33.52 0.42
CA GLY A 86 4.13 -34.77 -0.03
C GLY A 86 2.82 -35.09 0.70
N ALA A 87 2.18 -34.09 1.30
CA ALA A 87 0.93 -34.24 2.05
C ALA A 87 -0.28 -34.12 1.12
N ARG A 88 -1.36 -34.85 1.43
CA ARG A 88 -2.62 -34.73 0.68
C ARG A 88 -3.23 -33.34 0.91
N PHE A 89 -3.54 -32.62 -0.17
CA PHE A 89 -4.11 -31.27 -0.11
C PHE A 89 -5.64 -31.30 -0.24
N PHE A 90 -6.34 -30.79 0.77
CA PHE A 90 -7.79 -30.57 0.75
C PHE A 90 -8.06 -29.07 0.69
N ASP A 91 -8.66 -28.60 -0.41
CA ASP A 91 -9.03 -27.20 -0.59
C ASP A 91 -10.51 -26.99 -0.26
N ILE A 92 -10.80 -25.98 0.57
CA ILE A 92 -12.13 -25.56 0.95
C ILE A 92 -12.22 -24.06 0.73
N ALA A 93 -13.05 -23.61 -0.22
CA ALA A 93 -13.39 -22.20 -0.34
C ALA A 93 -14.55 -21.87 0.63
N GLY A 94 -14.36 -20.87 1.49
CA GLY A 94 -15.35 -20.46 2.49
C GLY A 94 -16.76 -20.22 1.90
N PRO A 95 -16.91 -19.48 0.78
CA PRO A 95 -18.22 -19.28 0.14
C PRO A 95 -18.91 -20.57 -0.33
N GLU A 96 -18.16 -21.61 -0.69
CA GLU A 96 -18.72 -22.89 -1.15
C GLU A 96 -19.37 -23.68 -0.01
N ILE A 97 -18.92 -23.46 1.23
CA ILE A 97 -19.48 -24.13 2.41
C ILE A 97 -20.83 -23.53 2.77
N ILE A 98 -21.08 -22.24 2.53
CA ILE A 98 -22.31 -21.56 2.95
C ILE A 98 -23.43 -21.86 1.94
N SER A 99 -24.18 -22.92 2.21
CA SER A 99 -25.32 -23.33 1.40
C SER A 99 -26.63 -22.77 1.97
N LYS A 100 -27.65 -22.64 1.11
CA LYS A 100 -29.02 -22.26 1.54
C LYS A 100 -29.74 -23.40 2.28
N TYR A 101 -29.21 -24.62 2.23
CA TYR A 101 -29.85 -25.82 2.76
C TYR A 101 -29.33 -26.14 4.16
N TYR A 102 -30.26 -26.35 5.08
CA TYR A 102 -29.98 -26.47 6.50
C TYR A 102 -29.18 -27.75 6.82
N GLY A 103 -28.04 -27.59 7.50
CA GLY A 103 -27.21 -28.71 7.99
C GLY A 103 -26.26 -29.34 6.95
N GLU A 104 -26.37 -28.99 5.67
CA GLU A 104 -25.49 -29.51 4.61
C GLU A 104 -24.05 -28.97 4.77
N SER A 105 -23.92 -27.69 5.11
CA SER A 105 -22.64 -27.02 5.39
C SER A 105 -21.84 -27.68 6.52
N GLU A 106 -22.52 -28.07 7.60
CA GLU A 106 -21.90 -28.72 8.76
C GLU A 106 -21.43 -30.14 8.41
N LYS A 107 -22.24 -30.86 7.64
CA LYS A 107 -21.94 -32.23 7.20
C LYS A 107 -20.76 -32.23 6.25
N HIS A 108 -20.74 -31.33 5.27
CA HIS A 108 -19.65 -31.21 4.30
C HIS A 108 -18.32 -30.93 5.03
N LEU A 109 -18.30 -29.96 5.95
CA LEU A 109 -17.10 -29.65 6.73
C LEU A 109 -16.61 -30.87 7.53
N ARG A 110 -17.53 -31.65 8.12
CA ARG A 110 -17.18 -32.89 8.84
C ARG A 110 -16.59 -33.96 7.92
N GLU A 111 -17.21 -34.18 6.76
CA GLU A 111 -16.75 -35.16 5.78
C GLU A 111 -15.33 -34.84 5.29
N VAL A 112 -14.99 -33.56 5.08
CA VAL A 112 -13.63 -33.17 4.67
C VAL A 112 -12.61 -33.43 5.78
N PHE A 113 -12.91 -33.08 7.04
CA PHE A 113 -12.01 -33.33 8.17
C PHE A 113 -11.82 -34.83 8.45
N GLU A 114 -12.87 -35.64 8.29
CA GLU A 114 -12.77 -37.10 8.43
C GLU A 114 -11.92 -37.72 7.32
N LYS A 115 -12.12 -37.31 6.06
CA LYS A 115 -11.29 -37.74 4.93
C LYS A 115 -9.83 -37.37 5.13
N ALA A 116 -9.55 -36.12 5.53
CA ALA A 116 -8.20 -35.65 5.81
C ALA A 116 -7.51 -36.44 6.92
N GLN A 117 -8.23 -36.83 7.97
CA GLN A 117 -7.68 -37.71 9.02
C GLN A 117 -7.42 -39.14 8.54
N SER A 118 -8.23 -39.64 7.60
CA SER A 118 -8.04 -40.98 7.04
C SER A 118 -6.89 -41.06 6.03
N GLU A 119 -6.64 -39.98 5.28
CA GLU A 119 -5.59 -39.85 4.26
C GLU A 119 -4.34 -39.13 4.79
N ALA A 120 -4.12 -39.13 6.11
CA ALA A 120 -2.98 -38.45 6.72
C ALA A 120 -1.63 -39.10 6.29
N PRO A 121 -0.55 -38.32 6.03
CA PRO A 121 -0.39 -36.89 6.31
C PRO A 121 -1.14 -35.98 5.32
N SER A 122 -1.87 -35.00 5.84
CA SER A 122 -2.72 -34.10 5.02
C SER A 122 -2.73 -32.65 5.49
N ILE A 123 -3.03 -31.75 4.56
CA ILE A 123 -3.19 -30.31 4.79
C ILE A 123 -4.61 -29.92 4.37
N ILE A 124 -5.37 -29.33 5.30
CA ILE A 124 -6.67 -28.73 5.04
C ILE A 124 -6.46 -27.23 4.85
N PHE A 125 -6.67 -26.73 3.65
CA PHE A 125 -6.65 -25.30 3.35
C PHE A 125 -8.08 -24.76 3.30
N ILE A 126 -8.33 -23.69 4.06
CA ILE A 126 -9.61 -22.99 4.10
C ILE A 126 -9.37 -21.56 3.61
N ASP A 127 -9.79 -21.28 2.38
CA ASP A 127 -9.73 -19.92 1.83
C ASP A 127 -10.93 -19.09 2.30
N GLU A 128 -10.73 -17.77 2.40
CA GLU A 128 -11.73 -16.81 2.88
C GLU A 128 -12.45 -17.27 4.16
N ILE A 129 -11.67 -17.68 5.17
CA ILE A 129 -12.21 -18.22 6.43
C ILE A 129 -13.11 -17.23 7.17
N ASP A 130 -12.98 -15.93 6.90
CA ASP A 130 -13.87 -14.89 7.42
C ASP A 130 -15.32 -15.00 6.92
N SER A 131 -15.57 -15.70 5.82
CA SER A 131 -16.93 -16.00 5.36
C SER A 131 -17.63 -17.05 6.24
N ILE A 132 -16.92 -18.12 6.62
CA ILE A 132 -17.49 -19.22 7.42
C ILE A 132 -17.36 -19.00 8.93
N ALA A 133 -16.45 -18.13 9.36
CA ALA A 133 -16.19 -17.85 10.76
C ALA A 133 -16.19 -16.35 11.13
N PRO A 134 -17.23 -15.59 10.77
CA PRO A 134 -17.36 -14.19 11.18
C PRO A 134 -17.52 -14.03 12.70
N LYS A 135 -17.27 -12.82 13.21
CA LYS A 135 -17.53 -12.45 14.60
C LYS A 135 -18.99 -12.64 14.98
N ARG A 136 -19.22 -13.29 16.12
CA ARG A 136 -20.57 -13.60 16.63
C ARG A 136 -21.48 -12.39 16.83
N GLU A 137 -20.89 -11.24 17.15
CA GLU A 137 -21.59 -9.97 17.36
C GLU A 137 -22.13 -9.37 16.05
N ASP A 138 -21.45 -9.64 14.94
CA ASP A 138 -21.78 -9.10 13.61
C ASP A 138 -22.79 -9.98 12.85
N VAL A 139 -23.09 -11.17 13.38
CA VAL A 139 -23.86 -12.22 12.70
C VAL A 139 -25.28 -12.30 13.25
N THR A 140 -26.27 -12.09 12.38
CA THR A 140 -27.70 -12.27 12.67
C THR A 140 -28.20 -13.69 12.34
N GLY A 141 -27.53 -14.42 11.44
CA GLY A 141 -27.93 -15.75 11.00
C GLY A 141 -27.53 -16.89 11.94
N GLU A 142 -28.47 -17.81 12.24
CA GLU A 142 -28.16 -19.01 13.04
C GLU A 142 -27.23 -20.01 12.35
N VAL A 143 -27.28 -20.10 11.02
CA VAL A 143 -26.49 -21.07 10.23
C VAL A 143 -24.99 -20.79 10.38
N GLU A 144 -24.58 -19.53 10.20
CA GLU A 144 -23.19 -19.09 10.35
C GLU A 144 -22.64 -19.40 11.74
N ARG A 145 -23.41 -19.10 12.80
CA ARG A 145 -22.99 -19.39 14.18
C ARG A 145 -22.72 -20.88 14.43
N ARG A 146 -23.48 -21.76 13.78
CA ARG A 146 -23.29 -23.20 13.92
C ARG A 146 -22.11 -23.72 13.12
N VAL A 147 -21.89 -23.19 11.91
CA VAL A 147 -20.69 -23.50 11.12
C VAL A 147 -19.43 -23.10 11.91
N VAL A 148 -19.42 -21.92 12.55
CA VAL A 148 -18.33 -21.51 13.45
C VAL A 148 -18.15 -22.53 14.58
N ALA A 149 -19.23 -22.87 15.29
CA ALA A 149 -19.16 -23.82 16.40
C ALA A 149 -18.63 -25.20 15.96
N GLN A 150 -19.08 -25.69 14.81
CA GLN A 150 -18.69 -26.96 14.23
C GLN A 150 -17.20 -26.95 13.84
N LEU A 151 -16.71 -25.87 13.22
CA LEU A 151 -15.29 -25.68 12.93
C LEU A 151 -14.44 -25.67 14.21
N LEU A 152 -14.88 -24.96 15.27
CA LEU A 152 -14.19 -24.97 16.57
C LEU A 152 -14.08 -26.38 17.14
N THR A 153 -15.18 -27.15 17.12
CA THR A 153 -15.19 -28.54 17.60
C THR A 153 -14.26 -29.43 16.79
N MET A 154 -14.18 -29.26 15.47
CA MET A 154 -13.28 -30.04 14.63
C MET A 154 -11.80 -29.72 14.90
N MET A 155 -11.43 -28.45 15.07
CA MET A 155 -10.08 -28.03 15.44
C MET A 155 -9.66 -28.61 16.81
N ASP A 156 -10.56 -28.57 17.79
CA ASP A 156 -10.31 -29.11 19.13
C ASP A 156 -10.17 -30.65 19.09
N GLY A 157 -10.93 -31.31 18.21
CA GLY A 157 -10.92 -32.76 18.01
C GLY A 157 -9.69 -33.32 17.27
N LEU A 158 -8.86 -32.48 16.64
CA LEU A 158 -7.64 -32.94 15.96
C LEU A 158 -6.61 -33.51 16.94
N LYS A 159 -6.08 -34.70 16.59
CA LYS A 159 -5.07 -35.40 17.39
C LYS A 159 -3.76 -34.58 17.45
N PRO A 160 -3.02 -34.58 18.59
CA PRO A 160 -1.80 -33.79 18.74
C PRO A 160 -0.59 -34.26 17.92
N ARG A 161 -0.69 -35.39 17.20
CA ARG A 161 0.45 -35.98 16.48
C ARG A 161 0.94 -35.12 15.30
N GLY A 162 0.15 -34.14 14.85
CA GLY A 162 0.55 -33.23 13.76
C GLY A 162 0.40 -33.83 12.36
N ASP A 163 -0.33 -34.94 12.23
CA ASP A 163 -0.52 -35.62 10.94
C ASP A 163 -1.53 -34.88 10.03
N VAL A 164 -2.31 -33.97 10.61
CA VAL A 164 -3.26 -33.09 9.90
C VAL A 164 -3.01 -31.66 10.34
N ILE A 165 -2.75 -30.77 9.39
CA ILE A 165 -2.49 -29.35 9.63
C ILE A 165 -3.57 -28.53 8.91
N VAL A 166 -4.14 -27.53 9.59
CA VAL A 166 -5.15 -26.63 9.02
C VAL A 166 -4.53 -25.28 8.70
N ILE A 167 -4.66 -24.83 7.46
CA ILE A 167 -4.23 -23.51 7.02
C ILE A 167 -5.47 -22.69 6.69
N GLY A 168 -5.70 -21.58 7.40
CA GLY A 168 -6.76 -20.62 7.08
C GLY A 168 -6.18 -19.43 6.33
N ALA A 169 -6.84 -18.95 5.29
CA ALA A 169 -6.49 -17.70 4.61
C ALA A 169 -7.61 -16.66 4.80
N THR A 170 -7.23 -15.41 5.10
CA THR A 170 -8.19 -14.29 5.15
C THR A 170 -7.56 -12.98 4.73
N ASN A 171 -8.39 -12.07 4.23
CA ASN A 171 -8.03 -10.67 4.00
C ASN A 171 -8.33 -9.78 5.22
N ARG A 172 -9.12 -10.28 6.18
CA ARG A 172 -9.66 -9.53 7.30
C ARG A 172 -9.48 -10.30 8.61
N VAL A 173 -8.27 -10.25 9.17
CA VAL A 173 -7.93 -10.90 10.45
C VAL A 173 -8.83 -10.48 11.63
N ASN A 174 -9.41 -9.28 11.55
CA ASN A 174 -10.31 -8.74 12.58
C ASN A 174 -11.78 -9.12 12.37
N ALA A 175 -12.14 -9.74 11.24
CA ALA A 175 -13.51 -10.20 10.96
C ALA A 175 -13.75 -11.62 11.49
N ILE A 176 -12.70 -12.40 11.71
CA ILE A 176 -12.77 -13.79 12.18
C ILE A 176 -13.14 -13.85 13.68
N ASP A 177 -13.85 -14.89 14.09
CA ASP A 177 -14.17 -15.18 15.50
C ASP A 177 -12.88 -15.26 16.34
N PRO A 178 -12.71 -14.43 17.39
CA PRO A 178 -11.52 -14.44 18.24
C PRO A 178 -11.23 -15.79 18.91
N ALA A 179 -12.23 -16.66 19.05
CA ALA A 179 -12.05 -18.00 19.60
C ALA A 179 -11.21 -18.90 18.68
N LEU A 180 -11.19 -18.66 17.36
CA LEU A 180 -10.35 -19.40 16.42
C LEU A 180 -8.86 -19.06 16.57
N ARG A 181 -8.55 -17.84 17.00
CA ARG A 181 -7.19 -17.31 17.18
C ARG A 181 -6.56 -17.68 18.53
N ARG A 182 -7.25 -18.49 19.34
CA ARG A 182 -6.74 -18.92 20.66
C ARG A 182 -5.77 -20.09 20.50
N PRO A 183 -4.77 -20.22 21.39
CA PRO A 183 -3.88 -21.38 21.41
C PRO A 183 -4.64 -22.71 21.48
N GLY A 184 -4.19 -23.69 20.70
CA GLY A 184 -4.84 -24.98 20.45
C GLY A 184 -5.65 -25.06 19.14
N ARG A 185 -5.71 -23.97 18.35
CA ARG A 185 -6.45 -23.83 17.09
C ARG A 185 -5.56 -23.16 16.04
N PHE A 186 -5.81 -21.89 15.69
CA PHE A 186 -4.86 -21.09 14.90
C PHE A 186 -3.83 -20.46 15.82
N ASP A 187 -2.82 -21.25 16.16
CA ASP A 187 -1.78 -20.91 17.14
C ASP A 187 -0.75 -19.94 16.56
N ARG A 188 -0.67 -19.89 15.24
CA ARG A 188 0.31 -19.13 14.48
C ARG A 188 -0.38 -18.27 13.44
N GLU A 189 -0.07 -16.99 13.48
CA GLU A 189 -0.49 -16.02 12.48
C GLU A 189 0.74 -15.61 11.66
N ILE A 190 0.59 -15.66 10.34
CA ILE A 190 1.60 -15.23 9.38
C ILE A 190 0.96 -14.13 8.53
N GLU A 191 1.52 -12.94 8.65
CA GLU A 191 1.17 -11.81 7.79
C GLU A 191 1.91 -11.91 6.47
N ILE A 192 1.18 -11.89 5.37
CA ILE A 192 1.69 -11.74 4.01
C ILE A 192 1.49 -10.28 3.63
N ARG A 193 2.60 -9.59 3.36
CA ARG A 193 2.61 -8.16 3.05
C ARG A 193 2.49 -7.92 1.55
N VAL A 194 2.33 -6.66 1.17
CA VAL A 194 2.44 -6.27 -0.25
C VAL A 194 3.92 -6.42 -0.66
N PRO A 195 4.20 -6.96 -1.86
CA PRO A 195 5.56 -7.11 -2.36
C PRO A 195 6.35 -5.79 -2.43
N ASP A 196 7.58 -5.79 -1.91
CA ASP A 196 8.53 -4.69 -2.06
C ASP A 196 9.17 -4.65 -3.48
N LEU A 197 10.13 -3.76 -3.73
CA LEU A 197 10.77 -3.66 -5.05
C LEU A 197 11.44 -4.99 -5.46
N ASP A 198 12.18 -5.61 -4.55
CA ASP A 198 12.94 -6.81 -4.81
C ASP A 198 11.99 -8.02 -4.92
N ASP A 199 10.94 -8.07 -4.10
CA ASP A 199 9.87 -9.06 -4.21
C ASP A 199 9.14 -8.97 -5.55
N ARG A 200 8.80 -7.75 -6.01
CA ARG A 200 8.17 -7.55 -7.32
C ARG A 200 9.07 -7.97 -8.46
N LEU A 201 10.39 -7.72 -8.34
CA LEU A 201 11.36 -8.21 -9.31
C LEU A 201 11.38 -9.74 -9.37
N GLU A 202 11.35 -10.41 -8.21
CA GLU A 202 11.28 -11.88 -8.15
C GLU A 202 9.97 -12.41 -8.75
N ILE A 203 8.83 -11.80 -8.43
CA ILE A 203 7.53 -12.17 -9.00
C ILE A 203 7.54 -12.00 -10.52
N LEU A 204 8.08 -10.89 -11.04
CA LEU A 204 8.26 -10.67 -12.47
C LEU A 204 9.14 -11.73 -13.10
N GLN A 205 10.26 -12.09 -12.47
CA GLN A 205 11.17 -13.15 -12.97
C GLN A 205 10.46 -14.50 -13.07
N VAL A 206 9.63 -14.85 -12.08
CA VAL A 206 8.84 -16.09 -12.10
C VAL A 206 7.85 -16.09 -13.26
N HIS A 207 7.03 -15.04 -13.40
CA HIS A 207 6.02 -14.99 -14.47
C HIS A 207 6.62 -14.84 -15.87
N THR A 208 7.78 -14.20 -16.00
CA THR A 208 8.46 -14.03 -17.29
C THR A 208 9.41 -15.17 -17.66
N ARG A 209 9.66 -16.14 -16.76
CA ARG A 209 10.58 -17.28 -17.00
C ARG A 209 10.28 -18.06 -18.29
N LYS A 210 8.99 -18.15 -18.66
CA LYS A 210 8.50 -18.86 -19.85
C LYS A 210 8.13 -17.92 -21.01
N MET A 211 8.36 -16.62 -20.86
CA MET A 211 7.99 -15.61 -21.86
C MET A 211 9.22 -15.22 -22.70
N PRO A 212 9.14 -15.23 -24.04
CA PRO A 212 10.20 -14.69 -24.88
C PRO A 212 10.23 -13.17 -24.76
N LEU A 213 11.22 -12.62 -24.04
CA LEU A 213 11.36 -11.18 -23.82
C LEU A 213 12.38 -10.56 -24.78
N ARG A 214 12.07 -9.37 -25.30
CA ARG A 214 12.98 -8.55 -26.10
C ARG A 214 13.03 -7.11 -25.61
N ASP A 215 14.23 -6.61 -25.29
CA ASP A 215 14.47 -5.24 -24.84
C ASP A 215 13.67 -4.84 -23.57
N VAL A 216 13.56 -5.75 -22.61
CA VAL A 216 12.80 -5.54 -21.35
C VAL A 216 13.75 -5.46 -20.16
N ASN A 217 13.71 -4.34 -19.43
CA ASN A 217 14.36 -4.20 -18.13
C ASN A 217 13.36 -4.48 -17.00
N LEU A 218 13.39 -5.70 -16.45
CA LEU A 218 12.47 -6.11 -15.38
C LEU A 218 12.62 -5.27 -14.11
N ARG A 219 13.82 -4.77 -13.80
CA ARG A 219 14.04 -3.93 -12.61
C ARG A 219 13.38 -2.56 -12.77
N GLU A 220 13.46 -1.98 -13.96
CA GLU A 220 12.75 -0.74 -14.28
C GLU A 220 11.23 -0.94 -14.21
N LEU A 221 10.72 -2.06 -14.73
CA LEU A 221 9.30 -2.39 -14.62
C LEU A 221 8.85 -2.56 -13.17
N ALA A 222 9.60 -3.30 -12.35
CA ALA A 222 9.32 -3.48 -10.92
C ALA A 222 9.24 -2.14 -10.17
N SER A 223 10.09 -1.18 -10.55
CA SER A 223 10.09 0.20 -10.00
C SER A 223 8.87 1.02 -10.42
N ARG A 224 8.16 0.63 -11.47
CA ARG A 224 6.91 1.29 -11.90
C ARG A 224 5.67 0.62 -11.31
N MET A 225 5.80 -0.60 -10.79
CA MET A 225 4.71 -1.43 -10.25
C MET A 225 4.48 -1.22 -8.74
N HIS A 226 4.61 -0.02 -8.23
CA HIS A 226 4.32 0.24 -6.81
C HIS A 226 2.86 -0.03 -6.47
N GLY A 227 2.61 -0.72 -5.36
CA GLY A 227 1.26 -1.08 -4.91
C GLY A 227 0.59 -2.22 -5.67
N TYR A 228 1.24 -2.79 -6.70
CA TYR A 228 0.77 -4.00 -7.36
C TYR A 228 0.98 -5.20 -6.44
N VAL A 229 -0.04 -6.06 -6.33
CA VAL A 229 0.09 -7.37 -5.69
C VAL A 229 0.53 -8.44 -6.70
N GLY A 230 0.91 -9.63 -6.23
CA GLY A 230 1.35 -10.73 -7.12
C GLY A 230 0.36 -11.04 -8.24
N ALA A 231 -0.95 -11.06 -7.95
CA ALA A 231 -2.01 -11.25 -8.93
C ALA A 231 -2.08 -10.11 -9.96
N ASP A 232 -1.83 -8.86 -9.57
CA ASP A 232 -1.80 -7.72 -10.49
C ASP A 232 -0.59 -7.82 -11.43
N ILE A 233 0.57 -8.23 -10.90
CA ILE A 233 1.79 -8.41 -11.70
C ILE A 233 1.61 -9.56 -12.70
N GLU A 234 0.99 -10.66 -12.28
CA GLU A 234 0.59 -11.75 -13.17
C GLU A 234 -0.35 -11.24 -14.28
N ALA A 235 -1.34 -10.41 -13.94
CA ALA A 235 -2.25 -9.81 -14.90
C ALA A 235 -1.52 -8.90 -15.90
N VAL A 236 -0.56 -8.07 -15.45
CA VAL A 236 0.28 -7.26 -16.35
C VAL A 236 1.08 -8.13 -17.30
N CYS A 237 1.67 -9.23 -16.82
CA CYS A 237 2.44 -10.13 -17.68
C CYS A 237 1.55 -10.82 -18.72
N LYS A 238 0.33 -11.23 -18.33
CA LYS A 238 -0.66 -11.80 -19.25
C LYS A 238 -1.11 -10.78 -20.29
N GLU A 239 -1.39 -9.55 -19.87
CA GLU A 239 -1.81 -8.48 -20.79
C GLU A 239 -0.69 -8.10 -21.77
N ALA A 240 0.56 -8.01 -21.30
CA ALA A 240 1.71 -7.79 -22.16
C ALA A 240 1.87 -8.90 -23.22
N ALA A 241 1.64 -10.17 -22.83
CA ALA A 241 1.64 -11.29 -23.76
C ALA A 241 0.46 -11.24 -24.76
N MET A 242 -0.73 -10.85 -24.32
CA MET A 242 -1.90 -10.68 -25.19
C MET A 242 -1.72 -9.53 -26.19
N LEU A 243 -1.09 -8.43 -25.78
CA LEU A 243 -0.72 -7.31 -26.65
C LEU A 243 0.32 -7.73 -27.70
N ALA A 244 1.32 -8.50 -27.30
CA ALA A 244 2.29 -9.08 -28.22
C ALA A 244 1.61 -10.03 -29.20
N LEU A 245 0.74 -10.93 -28.73
CA LEU A 245 -0.04 -11.83 -29.59
C LEU A 245 -0.91 -11.06 -30.58
N SER A 246 -1.59 -10.00 -30.13
CA SER A 246 -2.44 -9.15 -30.99
C SER A 246 -1.66 -8.45 -32.10
N ARG A 247 -0.35 -8.19 -31.89
CA ARG A 247 0.54 -7.62 -32.92
C ARG A 247 0.83 -8.62 -34.03
N PHE A 248 1.02 -9.90 -33.70
CA PHE A 248 1.33 -10.97 -34.66
C PHE A 248 0.10 -11.69 -35.20
N LEU A 249 -1.07 -11.54 -34.56
CA LEU A 249 -2.33 -12.15 -34.99
C LEU A 249 -2.69 -11.89 -36.47
N PRO A 250 -2.46 -10.69 -37.06
CA PRO A 250 -2.72 -10.46 -38.48
C PRO A 250 -1.83 -11.27 -39.43
N GLU A 251 -0.67 -11.74 -38.96
CA GLU A 251 0.29 -12.54 -39.73
C GLU A 251 0.08 -14.05 -39.52
N ILE A 252 -0.69 -14.44 -38.50
CA ILE A 252 -1.06 -15.82 -38.21
C ILE A 252 -2.33 -16.17 -39.00
N ASP A 253 -2.21 -17.11 -39.94
CA ASP A 253 -3.38 -17.70 -40.58
C ASP A 253 -4.03 -18.74 -39.66
N LEU A 254 -5.11 -18.34 -38.99
CA LEU A 254 -5.89 -19.18 -38.08
C LEU A 254 -6.61 -20.35 -38.78
N GLN A 255 -6.60 -20.44 -40.11
CA GLN A 255 -7.21 -21.54 -40.87
C GLN A 255 -6.31 -22.77 -40.99
N HIS A 256 -5.02 -22.64 -40.69
CA HIS A 256 -4.07 -23.75 -40.70
C HIS A 256 -3.80 -24.25 -39.28
N ASP A 257 -3.82 -25.57 -39.08
CA ASP A 257 -3.64 -26.21 -37.77
C ASP A 257 -2.20 -26.07 -37.21
N VAL A 258 -1.24 -25.67 -38.06
CA VAL A 258 0.19 -25.58 -37.70
C VAL A 258 0.72 -24.20 -38.08
N ILE A 259 1.19 -23.47 -37.07
CA ILE A 259 1.87 -22.19 -37.23
C ILE A 259 3.32 -22.47 -37.66
N PRO A 260 3.87 -21.79 -38.68
CA PRO A 260 5.27 -21.95 -39.07
C PRO A 260 6.25 -21.66 -37.92
N ASP A 261 7.27 -22.49 -37.76
CA ASP A 261 8.28 -22.35 -36.69
C ASP A 261 9.01 -21.00 -36.74
N ASP A 262 9.28 -20.46 -37.94
CA ASP A 262 9.90 -19.15 -38.13
C ASP A 262 9.08 -18.01 -37.49
N LEU A 263 7.74 -18.09 -37.57
CA LEU A 263 6.84 -17.10 -36.97
C LEU A 263 6.79 -17.26 -35.44
N LEU A 264 6.90 -18.50 -34.93
CA LEU A 264 6.95 -18.77 -33.49
C LEU A 264 8.23 -18.22 -32.85
N GLU A 265 9.36 -18.24 -33.55
CA GLU A 265 10.62 -17.66 -33.08
C GLU A 265 10.62 -16.12 -33.05
N GLU A 266 9.84 -15.47 -33.92
CA GLU A 266 9.73 -14.00 -33.93
C GLU A 266 8.83 -13.43 -32.82
N ILE A 267 7.88 -14.24 -32.32
CA ILE A 267 6.95 -13.82 -31.26
C ILE A 267 7.73 -13.51 -29.98
N SER A 268 7.79 -12.23 -29.65
CA SER A 268 8.46 -11.73 -28.45
C SER A 268 7.68 -10.58 -27.81
N VAL A 269 7.68 -10.56 -26.48
CA VAL A 269 7.08 -9.50 -25.67
C VAL A 269 8.11 -8.39 -25.49
N THR A 270 7.73 -7.17 -25.83
CA THR A 270 8.62 -6.00 -25.80
C THR A 270 8.35 -5.09 -24.61
N GLY A 271 9.29 -4.19 -24.31
CA GLY A 271 9.11 -3.20 -23.25
C GLY A 271 7.97 -2.19 -23.52
N GLU A 272 7.54 -2.01 -24.77
CA GLU A 272 6.36 -1.21 -25.10
C GLU A 272 5.07 -1.94 -24.71
N ASP A 273 5.00 -3.25 -24.92
CA ASP A 273 3.84 -4.07 -24.56
C ASP A 273 3.58 -4.01 -23.04
N PHE A 274 4.64 -4.10 -22.23
CA PHE A 274 4.54 -3.88 -20.78
C PHE A 274 4.11 -2.45 -20.41
N ARG A 275 4.62 -1.43 -21.11
CA ARG A 275 4.22 -0.03 -20.86
C ARG A 275 2.76 0.24 -21.20
N ARG A 276 2.20 -0.47 -22.18
CA ARG A 276 0.77 -0.44 -22.50
C ARG A 276 -0.05 -1.22 -21.48
N ALA A 277 0.38 -2.43 -21.13
CA ALA A 277 -0.28 -3.26 -20.11
C ALA A 277 -0.42 -2.53 -18.76
N LEU A 278 0.63 -1.80 -18.33
CA LEU A 278 0.60 -0.97 -17.11
C LEU A 278 -0.42 0.18 -17.14
N LYS A 279 -0.93 0.57 -18.31
CA LYS A 279 -2.00 1.58 -18.43
C LYS A 279 -3.40 0.97 -18.33
N GLU A 280 -3.53 -0.33 -18.63
CA GLU A 280 -4.82 -1.03 -18.64
C GLU A 280 -5.08 -1.77 -17.32
N VAL A 281 -4.03 -2.33 -16.71
CA VAL A 281 -4.13 -3.04 -15.43
C VAL A 281 -3.94 -2.05 -14.28
N GLU A 282 -5.03 -1.75 -13.58
CA GLU A 282 -4.98 -0.93 -12.35
C GLU A 282 -4.60 -1.77 -11.12
N PRO A 283 -3.78 -1.23 -10.20
CA PRO A 283 -3.41 -1.93 -8.97
C PRO A 283 -4.61 -2.18 -8.05
N SER A 284 -4.73 -3.40 -7.54
CA SER A 284 -5.81 -3.79 -6.64
C SER A 284 -5.80 -3.02 -5.31
N MET A 285 -4.62 -2.58 -4.83
CA MET A 285 -4.50 -1.83 -3.57
C MET A 285 -4.99 -0.37 -3.66
N ILE A 286 -5.06 0.21 -4.86
CA ILE A 286 -5.52 1.60 -5.08
C ILE A 286 -7.04 1.72 -4.97
N ARG A 287 -7.79 0.60 -5.11
CA ARG A 287 -9.26 0.62 -5.19
C ARG A 287 -9.98 1.06 -3.90
N ASP A 288 -9.37 0.90 -2.72
CA ASP A 288 -10.09 1.12 -1.44
C ASP A 288 -9.51 2.23 -0.53
N VAL A 289 -8.28 2.72 -0.74
CA VAL A 289 -7.71 3.93 -0.09
C VAL A 289 -6.67 4.50 -1.05
N LEU A 290 -6.72 5.82 -1.30
CA LEU A 290 -5.87 6.58 -2.23
C LEU A 290 -4.38 6.48 -1.85
N VAL A 291 -3.72 5.37 -2.20
CA VAL A 291 -2.27 5.28 -2.22
C VAL A 291 -1.84 5.96 -3.52
N GLU A 292 -1.47 7.24 -3.43
CA GLU A 292 -0.93 7.99 -4.56
C GLU A 292 0.59 7.81 -4.59
N ILE A 293 1.16 7.75 -5.79
CA ILE A 293 2.60 7.95 -5.96
C ILE A 293 2.76 9.41 -6.38
N PRO A 294 3.36 10.27 -5.55
CA PRO A 294 3.61 11.64 -5.95
C PRO A 294 4.69 11.65 -7.05
N GLY A 295 4.33 12.09 -8.25
CA GLY A 295 5.27 12.36 -9.35
C GLY A 295 6.03 13.68 -9.19
N VAL A 296 6.17 14.19 -7.96
CA VAL A 296 6.75 15.48 -7.62
C VAL A 296 7.98 15.21 -6.77
N GLY A 297 9.16 15.67 -7.18
CA GLY A 297 10.41 15.49 -6.44
C GLY A 297 10.94 16.79 -5.82
N TRP A 298 12.14 16.77 -5.22
CA TRP A 298 12.73 17.98 -4.63
C TRP A 298 13.00 19.10 -5.65
N LYS A 299 13.19 18.72 -6.93
CA LYS A 299 13.42 19.64 -8.05
C LYS A 299 12.20 20.51 -8.37
N ASP A 300 11.01 20.02 -8.05
CA ASP A 300 9.74 20.70 -8.30
C ASP A 300 9.34 21.62 -7.14
N VAL A 301 10.10 21.61 -6.04
CA VAL A 301 9.88 22.46 -4.86
C VAL A 301 10.91 23.58 -4.84
N GLY A 302 10.50 24.82 -5.10
CA GLY A 302 11.39 25.98 -5.00
C GLY A 302 11.59 26.42 -3.54
N GLY A 303 12.84 26.65 -3.14
CA GLY A 303 13.19 27.20 -1.83
C GLY A 303 13.07 26.23 -0.65
N LEU A 304 12.90 26.79 0.56
CA LEU A 304 12.65 26.06 1.82
C LEU A 304 13.76 25.08 2.22
N ASP A 305 15.02 25.37 1.90
CA ASP A 305 16.15 24.44 2.07
C ASP A 305 16.30 23.93 3.52
N GLU A 306 16.11 24.79 4.52
CA GLU A 306 16.15 24.37 5.93
C GLU A 306 15.05 23.36 6.30
N ILE A 307 13.86 23.49 5.71
CA ILE A 307 12.73 22.61 5.97
C ILE A 307 12.90 21.30 5.21
N LYS A 308 13.38 21.36 3.96
CA LYS A 308 13.76 20.17 3.19
C LYS A 308 14.75 19.32 3.96
N GLN A 309 15.82 19.94 4.48
CA GLN A 309 16.82 19.24 5.28
C GLN A 309 16.21 18.56 6.52
N LYS A 310 15.35 19.27 7.27
CA LYS A 310 14.65 18.68 8.43
C LYS A 310 13.74 17.52 8.03
N LEU A 311 13.04 17.60 6.90
CA LEU A 311 12.19 16.50 6.42
C LEU A 311 13.01 15.29 5.96
N ILE A 312 14.16 15.51 5.31
CA ILE A 312 15.10 14.43 4.97
C ILE A 312 15.54 13.72 6.25
N GLU A 313 15.91 14.47 7.30
CA GLU A 313 16.34 13.91 8.58
C GLU A 313 15.24 13.14 9.31
N MET A 314 14.00 13.65 9.26
CA MET A 314 12.88 13.11 10.04
C MET A 314 12.07 12.03 9.32
N VAL A 315 12.14 11.97 7.98
CA VAL A 315 11.34 11.03 7.16
C VAL A 315 12.22 10.11 6.34
N GLU A 316 13.19 10.65 5.59
CA GLU A 316 14.01 9.85 4.69
C GLU A 316 15.02 8.99 5.45
N TRP A 317 15.69 9.53 6.47
CA TRP A 317 16.68 8.76 7.24
C TRP A 317 16.08 7.56 8.00
N PRO A 318 14.93 7.69 8.69
CA PRO A 318 14.27 6.54 9.32
C PRO A 318 13.91 5.42 8.34
N ILE A 319 13.55 5.77 7.10
CA ILE A 319 13.17 4.80 6.08
C ILE A 319 14.41 4.16 5.43
N LYS A 320 15.43 4.96 5.05
CA LYS A 320 16.61 4.46 4.33
C LYS A 320 17.71 3.90 5.24
N TYR A 321 17.84 4.40 6.47
CA TYR A 321 18.95 4.09 7.37
C TYR A 321 18.52 3.77 8.82
N PRO A 322 17.54 2.87 9.05
CA PRO A 322 17.03 2.58 10.40
C PRO A 322 18.12 2.05 11.35
N GLU A 323 19.02 1.19 10.85
CA GLU A 323 20.11 0.61 11.65
C GLU A 323 21.09 1.66 12.18
N ARG A 324 21.35 2.73 11.41
CA ARG A 324 22.25 3.81 11.84
C ARG A 324 21.63 4.65 12.95
N LEU A 325 20.33 4.91 12.88
CA LEU A 325 19.58 5.62 13.91
C LEU A 325 19.54 4.82 15.21
N LYS A 326 19.25 3.51 15.12
CA LYS A 326 19.29 2.59 16.27
C LYS A 326 20.67 2.53 16.92
N ALA A 327 21.74 2.43 16.13
CA ALA A 327 23.12 2.40 16.63
C ALA A 327 23.51 3.68 17.37
N MET A 328 22.92 4.82 17.00
CA MET A 328 23.11 6.11 17.66
C MET A 328 22.15 6.36 18.83
N GLY A 329 21.20 5.44 19.08
CA GLY A 329 20.16 5.61 20.11
C GLY A 329 19.20 6.76 19.84
N ILE A 330 18.98 7.11 18.57
CA ILE A 330 18.09 8.20 18.17
C ILE A 330 16.68 7.62 17.95
N ASP A 331 15.72 8.11 18.73
CA ASP A 331 14.31 7.79 18.55
C ASP A 331 13.75 8.50 17.31
N VAL A 332 13.00 7.74 16.50
CA VAL A 332 12.30 8.27 15.33
C VAL A 332 11.12 9.14 15.81
N PRO A 333 10.89 10.33 15.22
CA PRO A 333 9.76 11.17 15.60
C PRO A 333 8.42 10.46 15.34
N GLY A 334 7.46 10.65 16.24
CA GLY A 334 6.12 10.03 16.12
C GLY A 334 5.28 10.62 14.98
N GLY A 335 5.54 11.86 14.60
CA GLY A 335 4.78 12.55 13.56
C GLY A 335 5.17 14.02 13.41
N ILE A 336 4.99 14.55 12.20
CA ILE A 336 5.41 15.91 11.84
C ILE A 336 4.18 16.73 11.44
N LEU A 337 3.98 17.88 12.07
CA LEU A 337 2.92 18.83 11.73
C LEU A 337 3.51 20.02 10.96
N LEU A 338 3.08 20.16 9.70
CA LEU A 338 3.39 21.28 8.83
C LEU A 338 2.37 22.41 9.05
N ILE A 339 2.84 23.57 9.48
CA ILE A 339 2.02 24.75 9.73
C ILE A 339 2.49 25.87 8.81
N GLY A 340 1.58 26.61 8.20
CA GLY A 340 1.95 27.84 7.49
C GLY A 340 0.77 28.46 6.76
N PRO A 341 0.98 29.55 6.03
CA PRO A 341 -0.07 30.16 5.23
C PRO A 341 -0.60 29.20 4.15
N PRO A 342 -1.88 29.31 3.76
CA PRO A 342 -2.40 28.59 2.60
C PRO A 342 -1.60 28.99 1.35
N GLY A 343 -1.35 28.04 0.44
CA GLY A 343 -0.62 28.33 -0.81
C GLY A 343 0.92 28.36 -0.72
N CYS A 344 1.51 28.01 0.43
CA CYS A 344 2.98 27.86 0.58
C CYS A 344 3.52 26.45 0.24
N GLY A 345 2.69 25.57 -0.34
CA GLY A 345 3.15 24.26 -0.81
C GLY A 345 3.30 23.17 0.26
N LYS A 346 2.51 23.20 1.35
CA LYS A 346 2.52 22.14 2.39
C LYS A 346 2.23 20.75 1.84
N THR A 347 1.20 20.63 1.00
CA THR A 347 0.88 19.39 0.29
C THR A 347 1.98 19.01 -0.70
N LEU A 348 2.59 20.00 -1.35
CA LEU A 348 3.62 19.80 -2.37
C LEU A 348 4.94 19.29 -1.77
N ILE A 349 5.37 19.83 -0.63
CA ILE A 349 6.58 19.36 0.08
C ILE A 349 6.38 17.97 0.69
N ALA A 350 5.17 17.66 1.17
CA ALA A 350 4.82 16.32 1.65
C ALA A 350 4.83 15.28 0.52
N LYS A 351 4.35 15.65 -0.68
CA LYS A 351 4.47 14.82 -1.88
C LYS A 351 5.92 14.64 -2.31
N ALA A 352 6.74 15.69 -2.25
CA ALA A 352 8.16 15.63 -2.60
C ALA A 352 8.97 14.70 -1.69
N VAL A 353 8.81 14.81 -0.36
CA VAL A 353 9.53 13.93 0.57
C VAL A 353 9.16 12.46 0.37
N ALA A 354 7.89 12.17 0.05
CA ALA A 354 7.44 10.81 -0.18
C ALA A 354 7.99 10.18 -1.47
N CYS A 355 8.08 10.99 -2.54
CA CYS A 355 8.71 10.57 -3.79
C CYS A 355 10.20 10.20 -3.58
N GLU A 356 10.92 11.05 -2.84
CA GLU A 356 12.37 10.94 -2.63
C GLU A 356 12.74 9.84 -1.62
N SER A 357 11.85 9.55 -0.66
CA SER A 357 11.96 8.39 0.21
C SER A 357 11.51 7.09 -0.44
N SER A 358 10.96 7.14 -1.67
CA SER A 358 10.35 5.99 -2.36
C SER A 358 9.33 5.24 -1.48
N ALA A 359 8.60 6.00 -0.66
CA ALA A 359 7.62 5.47 0.28
C ALA A 359 6.21 5.63 -0.29
N ASN A 360 5.31 4.72 0.08
CA ASN A 360 3.90 4.81 -0.33
C ASN A 360 3.26 6.06 0.31
N PHE A 361 2.59 6.91 -0.46
CA PHE A 361 1.96 8.13 0.06
C PHE A 361 0.44 7.95 0.16
N ILE A 362 -0.07 7.99 1.39
CA ILE A 362 -1.50 7.89 1.66
C ILE A 362 -2.01 9.30 1.95
N ALA A 363 -2.63 9.91 0.94
CA ALA A 363 -3.20 11.25 1.06
C ALA A 363 -4.61 11.14 1.67
N VAL A 364 -4.81 11.85 2.77
CA VAL A 364 -6.08 11.90 3.48
C VAL A 364 -6.51 13.35 3.60
N ASN A 365 -7.54 13.72 2.85
CA ASN A 365 -8.12 15.05 2.92
C ASN A 365 -9.19 15.10 4.02
N GLY A 366 -9.07 16.03 4.96
CA GLY A 366 -9.91 16.06 6.15
C GLY A 366 -11.43 16.06 5.88
N PRO A 367 -11.95 16.89 4.95
CA PRO A 367 -13.36 16.88 4.54
C PRO A 367 -13.83 15.56 3.88
N GLU A 368 -12.93 14.80 3.26
CA GLU A 368 -13.29 13.51 2.63
C GLU A 368 -13.61 12.44 3.65
N ILE A 369 -12.91 12.40 4.79
CA ILE A 369 -13.21 11.43 5.87
C ILE A 369 -14.62 11.65 6.40
N LEU A 370 -15.02 12.92 6.57
CA LEU A 370 -16.32 13.29 7.13
C LEU A 370 -17.48 12.98 6.17
N SER A 371 -17.25 13.09 4.86
CA SER A 371 -18.28 12.93 3.82
C SER A 371 -18.44 11.50 3.30
N LYS A 372 -17.32 10.77 3.08
CA LYS A 372 -17.36 9.40 2.54
C LYS A 372 -17.91 8.38 3.53
N TRP A 373 -17.83 8.66 4.83
CA TRP A 373 -18.10 7.68 5.89
C TRP A 373 -19.14 8.20 6.88
N LEU A 374 -20.39 8.34 6.43
CA LEU A 374 -21.53 8.71 7.27
C LEU A 374 -21.76 7.65 8.37
N GLY A 375 -21.19 7.88 9.55
CA GLY A 375 -21.37 7.02 10.73
C GLY A 375 -20.25 6.00 11.01
N GLU A 376 -19.29 5.82 10.10
CA GLU A 376 -18.16 4.87 10.24
C GLU A 376 -16.76 5.54 10.16
N SER A 377 -16.66 6.86 10.39
CA SER A 377 -15.40 7.59 10.25
C SER A 377 -14.25 7.07 11.14
N GLU A 378 -14.55 6.47 12.30
CA GLU A 378 -13.53 5.81 13.15
C GLU A 378 -12.90 4.60 12.46
N ARG A 379 -13.73 3.79 11.78
CA ARG A 379 -13.28 2.60 11.07
C ARG A 379 -12.39 3.00 9.89
N ALA A 380 -12.72 4.08 9.20
CA ALA A 380 -11.91 4.63 8.12
C ALA A 380 -10.49 4.98 8.61
N ILE A 381 -10.36 5.65 9.77
CA ILE A 381 -9.04 5.93 10.36
C ILE A 381 -8.28 4.64 10.68
N ARG A 382 -8.91 3.67 11.34
CA ARG A 382 -8.26 2.37 11.63
C ARG A 382 -7.78 1.68 10.36
N GLU A 383 -8.58 1.78 9.30
CA GLU A 383 -8.30 1.16 8.01
C GLU A 383 -7.15 1.85 7.27
N ILE A 384 -7.08 3.19 7.32
CA ILE A 384 -5.95 3.98 6.79
C ILE A 384 -4.65 3.55 7.47
N PHE A 385 -4.60 3.55 8.81
CA PHE A 385 -3.41 3.15 9.55
C PHE A 385 -3.07 1.67 9.35
N ARG A 386 -4.07 0.79 9.27
CA ARG A 386 -3.86 -0.63 8.94
C ARG A 386 -3.21 -0.81 7.58
N LYS A 387 -3.67 -0.08 6.55
CA LYS A 387 -3.10 -0.15 5.20
C LYS A 387 -1.70 0.46 5.15
N ALA A 388 -1.47 1.57 5.85
CA ALA A 388 -0.14 2.15 5.99
C ALA A 388 0.86 1.15 6.57
N ARG A 389 0.45 0.39 7.60
CA ARG A 389 1.24 -0.71 8.18
C ARG A 389 1.53 -1.84 7.18
N GLN A 390 0.52 -2.24 6.40
CA GLN A 390 0.68 -3.31 5.38
C GLN A 390 1.54 -2.90 4.19
N THR A 391 1.62 -1.60 3.91
CA THR A 391 2.36 -1.00 2.80
C THR A 391 3.62 -0.27 3.27
N ALA A 392 4.13 -0.57 4.47
CA ALA A 392 5.37 0.02 4.95
C ALA A 392 6.54 -0.35 4.00
N PRO A 393 7.43 0.60 3.63
CA PRO A 393 7.50 1.98 4.13
C PRO A 393 6.42 2.90 3.55
N SER A 394 5.72 3.63 4.42
CA SER A 394 4.60 4.51 4.02
C SER A 394 4.55 5.82 4.81
N ILE A 395 4.02 6.85 4.16
CA ILE A 395 3.79 8.17 4.71
C ILE A 395 2.28 8.44 4.66
N ILE A 396 1.68 8.65 5.83
CA ILE A 396 0.29 9.06 5.95
C ILE A 396 0.27 10.59 6.01
N PHE A 397 -0.37 11.24 5.03
CA PHE A 397 -0.49 12.69 4.99
C PHE A 397 -1.94 13.12 5.24
N PHE A 398 -2.16 13.77 6.38
CA PHE A 398 -3.43 14.40 6.71
C PHE A 398 -3.41 15.87 6.29
N ASP A 399 -4.07 16.20 5.17
CA ASP A 399 -4.30 17.60 4.79
C ASP A 399 -5.51 18.16 5.54
N GLU A 400 -5.44 19.44 5.90
CA GLU A 400 -6.46 20.14 6.70
C GLU A 400 -6.82 19.37 7.99
N ILE A 401 -5.79 18.96 8.76
CA ILE A 401 -6.01 18.15 9.98
C ILE A 401 -6.92 18.84 11.01
N ASP A 402 -7.02 20.17 10.98
CA ASP A 402 -7.95 20.95 11.79
C ASP A 402 -9.43 20.61 11.52
N SER A 403 -9.77 20.07 10.34
CA SER A 403 -11.14 19.67 10.03
C SER A 403 -11.53 18.33 10.67
N ILE A 404 -10.57 17.41 10.83
CA ILE A 404 -10.80 16.07 11.42
C ILE A 404 -10.52 16.05 12.92
N ALA A 405 -9.68 16.96 13.39
CA ALA A 405 -9.28 17.04 14.79
C ALA A 405 -9.40 18.45 15.39
N PRO A 406 -10.61 19.03 15.41
CA PRO A 406 -10.83 20.34 16.02
C PRO A 406 -10.68 20.30 17.55
N VAL A 407 -10.44 21.47 18.17
CA VAL A 407 -10.44 21.63 19.63
C VAL A 407 -11.76 21.13 20.24
N ARG A 408 -11.64 20.30 21.28
CA ARG A 408 -12.79 19.73 22.01
C ARG A 408 -13.64 20.84 22.64
N GLY A 409 -14.96 20.74 22.53
CA GLY A 409 -15.90 21.66 23.16
C GLY A 409 -16.37 22.85 22.30
N MET A 410 -15.92 22.97 21.04
CA MET A 410 -16.63 23.81 20.06
C MET A 410 -17.96 23.12 19.66
N GLU A 411 -19.05 23.89 19.58
CA GLU A 411 -20.39 23.37 19.27
C GLU A 411 -20.42 22.60 17.94
N GLY A 412 -20.81 21.32 18.01
CA GLY A 412 -21.06 20.49 16.84
C GLY A 412 -20.04 19.38 16.62
N SER A 413 -20.29 18.22 17.24
CA SER A 413 -20.14 16.86 16.69
C SER A 413 -19.44 15.90 17.66
N ARG A 414 -20.22 15.12 18.41
CA ARG A 414 -19.75 13.90 19.12
C ARG A 414 -18.98 12.94 18.18
N THR A 415 -19.22 13.04 16.87
CA THR A 415 -18.51 12.27 15.84
C THR A 415 -17.06 12.74 15.70
N SER A 416 -16.79 14.06 15.75
CA SER A 416 -15.42 14.59 15.66
C SER A 416 -14.57 14.21 16.88
N GLU A 417 -15.14 14.21 18.09
CA GLU A 417 -14.44 13.76 19.30
C GLU A 417 -14.03 12.27 19.21
N ARG A 418 -14.89 11.44 18.63
CA ARG A 418 -14.62 10.02 18.39
C ARG A 418 -13.48 9.81 17.39
N ILE A 419 -13.50 10.57 16.29
CA ILE A 419 -12.44 10.59 15.27
C ILE A 419 -11.09 10.99 15.90
N VAL A 420 -11.08 12.05 16.70
CA VAL A 420 -9.87 12.49 17.43
C VAL A 420 -9.35 11.38 18.33
N ASN A 421 -10.20 10.80 19.20
CA ASN A 421 -9.76 9.75 20.11
C ASN A 421 -9.22 8.52 19.36
N GLN A 422 -9.83 8.17 18.22
CA GLN A 422 -9.34 7.09 17.37
C GLN A 422 -7.98 7.43 16.75
N LEU A 423 -7.79 8.66 16.25
CA LEU A 423 -6.51 9.12 15.70
C LEU A 423 -5.41 9.09 16.77
N LEU A 424 -5.69 9.56 17.99
CA LEU A 424 -4.77 9.51 19.12
C LEU A 424 -4.37 8.06 19.46
N THR A 425 -5.34 7.14 19.45
CA THR A 425 -5.10 5.72 19.72
C THR A 425 -4.19 5.09 18.66
N GLU A 426 -4.41 5.39 17.38
CA GLU A 426 -3.55 4.88 16.30
C GLU A 426 -2.14 5.48 16.35
N MET A 427 -2.00 6.78 16.63
CA MET A 427 -0.69 7.42 16.76
C MET A 427 0.12 6.90 17.95
N ASP A 428 -0.53 6.68 19.10
CA ASP A 428 0.15 6.12 20.28
C ASP A 428 0.61 4.67 20.03
N GLY A 429 -0.13 3.90 19.22
CA GLY A 429 0.23 2.54 18.79
C GLY A 429 1.33 2.47 17.73
N MET A 430 1.75 3.58 17.12
CA MET A 430 2.74 3.59 16.04
C MET A 430 4.19 3.60 16.53
N ARG A 431 4.44 3.90 17.81
CA ARG A 431 5.81 3.99 18.36
C ARG A 431 6.59 2.68 18.31
N GLU A 432 5.90 1.55 18.21
CA GLU A 432 6.51 0.22 18.14
C GLU A 432 6.74 -0.27 16.69
N LEU A 433 6.28 0.50 15.69
CA LEU A 433 6.20 0.04 14.30
C LEU A 433 7.22 0.76 13.42
N GLU A 434 8.12 -0.02 12.83
CA GLU A 434 9.15 0.49 11.92
C GLU A 434 8.56 0.77 10.53
N GLY A 435 8.81 1.98 9.99
CA GLY A 435 8.56 2.30 8.58
C GLY A 435 7.27 3.04 8.24
N VAL A 436 6.48 3.51 9.21
CA VAL A 436 5.32 4.39 8.95
C VAL A 436 5.53 5.76 9.58
N VAL A 437 5.41 6.82 8.77
CA VAL A 437 5.55 8.21 9.22
C VAL A 437 4.23 8.97 9.04
N VAL A 438 3.82 9.73 10.05
CA VAL A 438 2.61 10.58 9.96
C VAL A 438 3.01 12.03 9.72
N LEU A 439 2.48 12.61 8.64
CA LEU A 439 2.56 14.02 8.32
C LEU A 439 1.16 14.64 8.45
N GLY A 440 1.04 15.76 9.15
CA GLY A 440 -0.17 16.57 9.18
C GLY A 440 0.11 17.93 8.55
N ALA A 441 -0.87 18.53 7.89
CA ALA A 441 -0.80 19.91 7.44
C ALA A 441 -2.02 20.69 7.93
N THR A 442 -1.78 21.92 8.41
CA THR A 442 -2.86 22.86 8.75
C THR A 442 -2.48 24.30 8.44
N ASN A 443 -3.50 25.09 8.13
CA ASN A 443 -3.41 26.55 8.03
C ASN A 443 -3.76 27.24 9.35
N ARG A 444 -4.41 26.51 10.28
CA ARG A 444 -5.02 27.03 11.50
C ARG A 444 -4.61 26.19 12.71
N PRO A 445 -3.35 26.29 13.16
CA PRO A 445 -2.87 25.46 14.27
C PRO A 445 -3.63 25.66 15.58
N GLU A 446 -4.25 26.82 15.78
CA GLU A 446 -5.12 27.13 16.91
C GLU A 446 -6.41 26.29 16.96
N MET A 447 -6.83 25.73 15.82
CA MET A 447 -8.01 24.89 15.71
C MET A 447 -7.72 23.41 15.98
N VAL A 448 -6.44 23.00 16.01
CA VAL A 448 -6.06 21.59 16.21
C VAL A 448 -6.09 21.22 17.69
N ASP A 449 -6.64 20.04 18.03
CA ASP A 449 -6.66 19.53 19.40
C ASP A 449 -5.22 19.48 19.99
N PRO A 450 -4.93 20.19 21.11
CA PRO A 450 -3.62 20.17 21.76
C PRO A 450 -3.11 18.78 22.14
N ALA A 451 -4.01 17.80 22.33
CA ALA A 451 -3.65 16.42 22.58
C ALA A 451 -2.81 15.82 21.43
N LEU A 452 -3.05 16.23 20.17
CA LEU A 452 -2.29 15.77 19.01
C LEU A 452 -0.84 16.27 19.00
N LEU A 453 -0.58 17.42 19.62
CA LEU A 453 0.75 18.02 19.66
C LEU A 453 1.64 17.40 20.76
N ARG A 454 1.08 16.57 21.66
CA ARG A 454 1.86 16.00 22.77
C ARG A 454 3.02 15.10 22.29
N PRO A 455 4.11 14.99 23.06
CA PRO A 455 5.27 14.17 22.70
C PRO A 455 4.90 12.74 22.29
N GLY A 456 5.50 12.30 21.19
CA GLY A 456 5.31 11.04 20.47
C GLY A 456 3.94 10.87 19.78
N ARG A 457 3.31 12.00 19.43
CA ARG A 457 2.28 12.13 18.39
C ARG A 457 2.83 13.08 17.32
N PHE A 458 2.30 14.30 17.17
CA PHE A 458 2.99 15.36 16.43
C PHE A 458 4.04 16.05 17.31
N ASP A 459 5.14 15.34 17.56
CA ASP A 459 6.25 15.82 18.38
C ASP A 459 7.16 16.82 17.66
N ARG A 460 7.08 16.89 16.32
CA ARG A 460 7.77 17.87 15.49
C ARG A 460 6.78 18.78 14.80
N VAL A 461 6.92 20.07 15.04
CA VAL A 461 6.13 21.11 14.39
C VAL A 461 7.06 21.92 13.49
N LEU A 462 6.78 21.94 12.19
CA LEU A 462 7.56 22.67 11.19
C LEU A 462 6.70 23.81 10.65
N PHE A 463 7.18 25.04 10.88
CA PHE A 463 6.59 26.23 10.28
C PHE A 463 7.16 26.43 8.87
N ILE A 464 6.28 26.54 7.87
CA ILE A 464 6.61 26.85 6.49
C ILE A 464 6.41 28.36 6.28
N PRO A 465 7.51 29.14 6.16
CA PRO A 465 7.42 30.56 5.99
C PRO A 465 6.97 30.95 4.57
N PRO A 466 6.44 32.16 4.39
CA PRO A 466 6.29 32.77 3.08
C PRO A 466 7.63 32.80 2.32
N PRO A 467 7.61 32.68 0.97
CA PRO A 467 8.85 32.59 0.19
C PRO A 467 9.65 33.90 0.21
N SER A 468 10.94 33.78 0.48
CA SER A 468 11.92 34.88 0.35
C SER A 468 12.13 35.28 -1.11
N ARG A 469 12.88 36.35 -1.35
CA ARG A 469 13.25 36.77 -2.73
C ARG A 469 13.97 35.64 -3.49
N ALA A 470 14.87 34.92 -2.81
CA ALA A 470 15.60 33.80 -3.38
C ALA A 470 14.67 32.59 -3.66
N ASP A 471 13.72 32.31 -2.75
CA ASP A 471 12.74 31.24 -2.97
C ASP A 471 11.83 31.56 -4.15
N ARG A 472 11.34 32.80 -4.27
CA ARG A 472 10.50 33.24 -5.39
C ARG A 472 11.22 33.13 -6.74
N GLU A 473 12.52 33.42 -6.78
CA GLU A 473 13.33 33.19 -7.99
C GLU A 473 13.31 31.72 -8.41
N GLN A 474 13.49 30.79 -7.48
CA GLN A 474 13.43 29.35 -7.77
C GLN A 474 12.03 28.93 -8.20
N ILE A 475 10.99 29.37 -7.49
CA ILE A 475 9.59 29.05 -7.79
C ILE A 475 9.19 29.55 -9.18
N LEU A 476 9.57 30.80 -9.53
CA LEU A 476 9.34 31.35 -10.86
C LEU A 476 10.03 30.51 -11.93
N ARG A 477 11.32 30.19 -11.76
CA ARG A 477 12.07 29.36 -12.71
C ARG A 477 11.41 28.00 -12.94
N ILE A 478 10.90 27.36 -11.89
CA ILE A 478 10.19 26.07 -11.99
C ILE A 478 8.93 26.25 -12.82
N HIS A 479 8.07 27.21 -12.49
CA HIS A 479 6.80 27.41 -13.20
C HIS A 479 6.96 27.94 -14.63
N THR A 480 8.05 28.62 -14.95
CA THR A 480 8.34 29.08 -16.31
C THR A 480 9.15 28.08 -17.12
N SER A 481 9.67 27.00 -16.53
CA SER A 481 10.57 26.04 -17.22
C SER A 481 9.93 25.35 -18.43
N SER A 482 8.62 25.06 -18.33
CA SER A 482 7.83 24.47 -19.40
C SER A 482 7.11 25.51 -20.28
N MET A 483 7.30 26.80 -20.00
CA MET A 483 6.62 27.89 -20.69
C MET A 483 7.55 28.47 -21.77
N PRO A 484 7.11 28.58 -23.03
CA PRO A 484 7.91 29.24 -24.06
C PRO A 484 7.89 30.75 -23.80
N LEU A 485 8.98 31.26 -23.22
CA LEU A 485 9.17 32.69 -22.97
C LEU A 485 9.81 33.38 -24.17
N ASP A 486 9.41 34.62 -24.40
CA ASP A 486 10.09 35.51 -25.35
C ASP A 486 11.32 36.18 -24.71
N ASP A 487 12.24 36.69 -25.53
CA ASP A 487 13.51 37.26 -25.08
C ASP A 487 13.32 38.54 -24.23
N ASP A 488 12.13 39.14 -24.28
CA ASP A 488 11.74 40.32 -23.51
C ASP A 488 11.38 40.01 -22.03
N VAL A 489 11.20 38.73 -21.67
CA VAL A 489 10.79 38.33 -20.32
C VAL A 489 11.97 38.32 -19.36
N SER A 490 11.99 39.29 -18.44
CA SER A 490 12.99 39.37 -17.38
C SER A 490 12.49 38.73 -16.08
N LEU A 491 13.02 37.56 -15.73
CA LEU A 491 12.74 36.92 -14.42
C LEU A 491 13.13 37.81 -13.25
N LYS A 492 14.21 38.61 -13.39
CA LYS A 492 14.64 39.55 -12.35
C LYS A 492 13.59 40.62 -12.08
N GLU A 493 12.97 41.16 -13.13
CA GLU A 493 11.87 42.13 -12.99
C GLU A 493 10.65 41.48 -12.32
N LEU A 494 10.29 40.25 -12.72
CA LEU A 494 9.18 39.53 -12.10
C LEU A 494 9.41 39.25 -10.60
N ILE A 495 10.63 38.94 -10.18
CA ILE A 495 10.97 38.72 -8.76
C ILE A 495 10.71 39.97 -7.91
N ASP A 496 11.01 41.15 -8.47
CA ASP A 496 10.83 42.44 -7.80
C ASP A 496 9.36 42.87 -7.78
N LEU A 497 8.60 42.54 -8.83
CA LEU A 497 7.15 42.82 -8.93
C LEU A 497 6.28 41.85 -8.11
N THR A 498 6.80 40.69 -7.73
CA THR A 498 6.07 39.64 -7.00
C THR A 498 6.33 39.65 -5.49
N GLU A 499 6.66 40.80 -4.92
CA GLU A 499 6.77 40.91 -3.46
C GLU A 499 5.42 40.61 -2.79
N GLY A 500 5.44 39.74 -1.76
CA GLY A 500 4.24 39.30 -1.05
C GLY A 500 3.46 38.17 -1.73
N PHE A 501 3.90 37.71 -2.91
CA PHE A 501 3.29 36.55 -3.58
C PHE A 501 3.74 35.24 -2.89
N LEU A 502 2.78 34.34 -2.69
CA LEU A 502 3.02 32.97 -2.26
C LEU A 502 3.27 32.07 -3.47
N GLY A 503 3.66 30.81 -3.23
CA GLY A 503 3.88 29.84 -4.32
C GLY A 503 2.64 29.64 -5.20
N ALA A 504 1.45 29.58 -4.59
CA ALA A 504 0.19 29.51 -5.31
C ALA A 504 -0.09 30.77 -6.16
N ASP A 505 0.25 31.96 -5.67
CA ASP A 505 0.06 33.21 -6.40
C ASP A 505 0.99 33.30 -7.62
N ILE A 506 2.25 32.86 -7.47
CA ILE A 506 3.22 32.82 -8.57
C ILE A 506 2.76 31.83 -9.65
N ARG A 507 2.25 30.67 -9.25
CA ARG A 507 1.66 29.69 -10.19
C ARG A 507 0.47 30.29 -10.93
N ALA A 508 -0.43 30.97 -10.21
CA ALA A 508 -1.58 31.64 -10.80
C ALA A 508 -1.15 32.75 -11.77
N LEU A 509 -0.12 33.53 -11.42
CA LEU A 509 0.45 34.57 -12.27
C LEU A 509 0.97 34.00 -13.60
N CYS A 510 1.75 32.92 -13.56
CA CYS A 510 2.28 32.29 -14.77
C CYS A 510 1.16 31.70 -15.64
N THR A 511 0.17 31.08 -15.00
CA THR A 511 -1.00 30.52 -15.69
C THR A 511 -1.82 31.61 -16.39
N GLU A 512 -2.13 32.71 -15.69
CA GLU A 512 -2.90 33.82 -16.24
C GLU A 512 -2.11 34.53 -17.35
N ALA A 513 -0.79 34.70 -17.22
CA ALA A 513 0.03 35.26 -18.29
C ALA A 513 -0.04 34.43 -19.58
N GLY A 514 -0.04 33.09 -19.46
CA GLY A 514 -0.24 32.18 -20.60
C GLY A 514 -1.64 32.28 -21.19
N LEU A 515 -2.68 32.35 -20.35
CA LEU A 515 -4.06 32.52 -20.81
C LEU A 515 -4.28 33.87 -21.50
N ILE A 516 -3.66 34.95 -21.01
CA ILE A 516 -3.72 36.27 -21.64
C ILE A 516 -3.05 36.23 -23.03
N ALA A 517 -1.90 35.56 -23.15
CA ALA A 517 -1.24 35.37 -24.44
C ALA A 517 -2.16 34.66 -25.45
N LEU A 518 -2.80 33.56 -25.03
CA LEU A 518 -3.72 32.79 -25.86
C LEU A 518 -5.04 33.52 -26.19
N ARG A 519 -5.50 34.42 -25.30
CA ARG A 519 -6.67 35.27 -25.56
C ARG A 519 -6.36 36.37 -26.57
N GLU A 520 -5.12 36.85 -26.61
CA GLU A 520 -4.66 37.84 -27.60
C GLU A 520 -4.47 37.18 -28.97
N ASP A 521 -3.81 36.02 -29.01
CA ASP A 521 -3.66 35.18 -30.20
C ASP A 521 -3.62 33.70 -29.80
N PHE A 522 -4.59 32.92 -30.30
CA PHE A 522 -4.67 31.48 -29.99
C PHE A 522 -3.50 30.68 -30.58
N ASN A 523 -2.80 31.23 -31.58
CA ASN A 523 -1.61 30.64 -32.17
C ASN A 523 -0.31 31.19 -31.56
N ALA A 524 -0.38 31.94 -30.46
CA ALA A 524 0.80 32.48 -29.80
C ALA A 524 1.76 31.35 -29.37
N GLU A 525 2.96 31.34 -29.95
CA GLU A 525 4.00 30.36 -29.61
C GLU A 525 4.80 30.75 -28.37
N LYS A 526 4.78 32.03 -27.97
CA LYS A 526 5.58 32.57 -26.87
C LYS A 526 4.81 33.53 -25.98
N VAL A 527 5.20 33.59 -24.71
CA VAL A 527 4.66 34.54 -23.73
C VAL A 527 5.64 35.69 -23.51
N GLN A 528 5.13 36.91 -23.63
CA GLN A 528 5.89 38.15 -23.53
C GLN A 528 5.70 38.85 -22.19
N MET A 529 6.59 39.79 -21.88
CA MET A 529 6.56 40.52 -20.61
C MET A 529 5.28 41.33 -20.41
N ARG A 530 4.66 41.80 -21.51
CA ARG A 530 3.36 42.49 -21.47
C ARG A 530 2.23 41.62 -20.88
N HIS A 531 2.25 40.32 -21.14
CA HIS A 531 1.23 39.40 -20.62
C HIS A 531 1.38 39.20 -19.11
N PHE A 532 2.62 39.14 -18.60
CA PHE A 532 2.87 39.11 -17.16
C PHE A 532 2.44 40.40 -16.46
N ARG A 533 2.70 41.56 -17.07
CA ARG A 533 2.22 42.84 -16.52
C ARG A 533 0.70 42.93 -16.50
N ALA A 534 0.03 42.42 -17.54
CA ALA A 534 -1.42 42.31 -17.55
C ALA A 534 -1.93 41.33 -16.46
N ALA A 535 -1.27 40.18 -16.28
CA ALA A 535 -1.61 39.20 -15.24
C ALA A 535 -1.45 39.77 -13.82
N LEU A 536 -0.42 40.58 -13.56
CA LEU A 536 -0.21 41.29 -12.29
C LEU A 536 -1.33 42.28 -11.95
N SER A 537 -2.09 42.76 -12.93
CA SER A 537 -3.25 43.63 -12.66
C SER A 537 -4.46 42.85 -12.12
N VAL A 538 -4.50 41.54 -12.39
CA VAL A 538 -5.58 40.62 -12.00
C VAL A 538 -5.22 39.88 -10.71
N ILE A 539 -4.02 39.29 -10.68
CA ILE A 539 -3.52 38.51 -9.55
C ILE A 539 -2.85 39.44 -8.53
N LYS A 540 -3.43 39.53 -7.34
CA LYS A 540 -2.91 40.33 -6.23
C LYS A 540 -2.17 39.44 -5.22
N PRO A 541 -1.17 39.97 -4.50
CA PRO A 541 -0.46 39.22 -3.47
C PRO A 541 -1.42 38.79 -2.36
N THR A 542 -1.33 37.52 -1.95
CA THR A 542 -2.13 36.99 -0.83
C THR A 542 -1.60 37.49 0.52
N MET A 543 -0.30 37.79 0.64
CA MET A 543 0.28 38.32 1.88
C MET A 543 0.18 39.86 1.92
N ASP A 544 -0.88 40.36 2.57
CA ASP A 544 -0.96 41.76 2.96
C ASP A 544 -0.18 42.03 4.27
N GLU A 545 -0.03 43.31 4.62
CA GLU A 545 0.75 43.73 5.81
C GLU A 545 0.18 43.14 7.11
N LYS A 546 -1.15 42.98 7.19
CA LYS A 546 -1.84 42.36 8.34
C LYS A 546 -1.59 40.86 8.43
N ALA A 547 -1.67 40.13 7.31
CA ALA A 547 -1.37 38.71 7.24
C ALA A 547 0.10 38.47 7.62
N ARG A 548 1.02 39.32 7.15
CA ARG A 548 2.45 39.25 7.49
C ARG A 548 2.68 39.31 9.00
N GLU A 549 2.05 40.25 9.71
CA GLU A 549 2.16 40.34 11.17
C GLU A 549 1.60 39.10 11.90
N VAL A 550 0.49 38.54 11.41
CA VAL A 550 -0.10 37.32 12.00
C VAL A 550 0.85 36.13 11.84
N TYR A 551 1.40 35.94 10.64
CA TYR A 551 2.30 34.82 10.36
C TYR A 551 3.68 34.99 10.98
N GLU A 552 4.21 36.21 11.12
CA GLU A 552 5.43 36.47 11.87
C GLU A 552 5.26 36.20 13.38
N ARG A 553 4.10 36.54 13.95
CA ARG A 553 3.78 36.15 15.33
C ARG A 553 3.71 34.63 15.47
N MET A 554 3.07 33.96 14.52
CA MET A 554 2.98 32.51 14.49
C MET A 554 4.37 31.87 14.36
N GLU A 555 5.22 32.39 13.48
CA GLU A 555 6.60 31.94 13.31
C GLU A 555 7.38 32.06 14.61
N ARG A 556 7.27 33.19 15.33
CA ARG A 556 7.93 33.38 16.64
C ARG A 556 7.44 32.41 17.70
N MET A 557 6.14 32.07 17.70
CA MET A 557 5.58 31.09 18.62
C MET A 557 6.14 29.68 18.39
N PHE A 558 6.40 29.31 17.14
CA PHE A 558 6.82 27.94 16.78
C PHE A 558 8.33 27.79 16.50
N LYS A 559 9.10 28.88 16.34
CA LYS A 559 10.58 28.87 16.14
C LYS A 559 11.38 28.29 17.32
N GLY A 560 10.75 28.03 18.47
CA GLY A 560 11.42 27.59 19.71
C GLY A 560 11.37 26.11 20.05
N GLY A 561 10.70 25.25 19.27
CA GLY A 561 10.63 23.79 19.54
C GLY A 561 9.98 23.38 20.88
N ARG A 562 9.53 24.33 21.70
CA ARG A 562 8.66 24.13 22.86
C ARG A 562 7.27 24.62 22.51
N GLN A 563 6.27 23.76 22.71
CA GLN A 563 4.90 24.23 22.93
C GLN A 563 4.88 25.26 24.04
N PRO A 564 4.05 26.31 23.94
CA PRO A 564 3.65 27.04 25.12
C PRO A 564 2.90 26.04 26.02
N VAL A 565 3.52 25.63 27.12
CA VAL A 565 2.80 25.01 28.22
C VAL A 565 2.08 26.13 28.97
N GLU A 566 0.77 26.15 28.72
CA GLU A 566 -0.35 26.54 29.59
C GLU A 566 -0.79 28.01 29.83
N ALA A 567 -2.13 28.15 29.68
CA ALA A 567 -3.11 28.61 30.68
C ALA A 567 -3.91 29.87 30.32
N ASN A 568 -5.24 29.69 30.21
CA ASN A 568 -6.29 30.64 30.59
C ASN A 568 -6.00 32.14 30.43
N ALA A 569 -6.28 32.71 29.25
CA ALA A 569 -6.61 34.13 29.13
C ALA A 569 -7.20 34.48 27.75
N TYR A 570 -8.43 34.05 27.45
CA TYR A 570 -9.28 34.88 26.59
C TYR A 570 -10.61 35.10 27.31
N ILE A 571 -10.54 36.13 28.16
CA ILE A 571 -11.69 36.92 28.60
C ILE A 571 -12.47 37.30 27.35
N GLY A 572 -13.77 36.98 27.36
CA GLY A 572 -14.66 37.26 26.25
C GLY A 572 -14.67 38.72 25.87
N TYR A 573 -14.91 38.97 24.58
CA TYR A 573 -15.50 40.21 24.13
C TYR A 573 -16.90 39.90 23.61
N ARG A 574 -17.85 40.63 24.19
CA ARG A 574 -19.26 40.74 23.77
C ARG A 574 -19.37 41.24 22.34
#